data_AF-A0A7V8W0Z6-F1
#
_entry.id   AF-A0A7V8W0Z6-F1
#
_cell.length_a   1.000
_cell.length_b   1.000
_cell.length_c   1.000
_cell.angle_alpha   90.00
_cell.angle_beta   90.00
_cell.angle_gamma   90.00
#
_symmetry.space_group_name_H-M   'P 1'
#
loop_
_entity.id
_entity.type
_entity.pdbx_description
1 polymer ?
#
loop_
_entity_poly.entity_id
_entity_poly.type
_entity_poly.pdbx_seq_one_letter_code
_entity_poly.pdbx_strand_id
1 'polypeptide(L)'
;MNKNQQARIGVHKLNGLLIIILAALVFGCNKPHVPMNDLRNFEQVNLVANSSEYHPVTVDPTLLNAFGIAWSPNGIAWVNSVGGHVSELYNGEGGIVRAPVNIPSPSNTAGGLPTGIVFSGGLGFNLSNGPSLFLFTGFDGVLSGWNPASGDNAKRLRTLPGAAYTGLAIASDHGRNLIYGANFGANRIDVWDTAFSRVTMSFKDPEIPAEYSPYNIQAVGEKLFVMYAQLSLTGGVVGHVAGSGKGFVSVFNTDGSFVKRFASRGSLNIPWGVTLAPASFLEKHDMNTKTSIENNNDEATNYSGNHDSKEPVILVGNFGDGRINVYSLDAKYLGQLRSHDHTIVIDGLWALSFAPSTATAIDPARLYFSAGPDNEADGLFGYLIKR
;
A
#
# COMPACT_ATOMS: atom_id res chain seq x y z
N MET A 1 -78.09 7.70 16.16
CA MET A 1 -78.78 7.29 14.92
C MET A 1 -79.46 8.53 14.35
N ASN A 2 -79.24 8.87 13.07
CA ASN A 2 -79.77 10.03 12.32
C ASN A 2 -79.58 11.44 12.92
N LYS A 3 -78.79 12.32 12.29
CA LYS A 3 -79.06 13.11 11.05
C LYS A 3 -80.06 14.25 11.27
N ASN A 4 -79.59 15.49 11.09
CA ASN A 4 -80.28 16.52 10.31
C ASN A 4 -79.28 17.57 9.80
N GLN A 5 -79.45 18.00 8.55
CA GLN A 5 -78.70 19.10 7.91
C GLN A 5 -79.58 20.35 7.83
N GLN A 6 -78.91 21.51 7.69
CA GLN A 6 -79.33 22.87 7.30
C GLN A 6 -79.13 23.91 8.42
N ALA A 7 -78.81 25.18 8.16
CA ALA A 7 -78.01 25.79 7.08
C ALA A 7 -77.70 27.27 7.46
N ARG A 8 -76.49 27.76 7.11
CA ARG A 8 -76.09 29.18 6.94
C ARG A 8 -76.31 30.19 8.09
N ILE A 9 -75.25 30.50 8.83
CA ILE A 9 -74.67 31.85 9.13
C ILE A 9 -73.14 31.63 9.33
N GLY A 10 -72.17 32.51 9.00
CA GLY A 10 -72.17 33.75 8.23
C GLY A 10 -70.96 34.68 8.56
N VAL A 11 -70.62 35.61 7.64
CA VAL A 11 -69.67 36.73 7.79
C VAL A 11 -68.15 36.42 7.81
N HIS A 12 -67.39 37.31 7.16
CA HIS A 12 -65.94 37.28 6.89
C HIS A 12 -65.01 37.25 8.12
N LYS A 13 -63.82 36.69 7.93
CA LYS A 13 -62.56 37.34 8.33
C LYS A 13 -61.37 36.97 7.43
N LEU A 14 -60.47 37.93 7.29
CA LEU A 14 -59.32 37.93 6.39
C LEU A 14 -58.14 37.21 7.04
N ASN A 15 -57.63 36.13 6.44
CA ASN A 15 -56.37 35.49 6.86
C ASN A 15 -55.32 35.64 5.76
N GLY A 16 -54.33 36.51 5.99
CA GLY A 16 -53.15 36.62 5.14
C GLY A 16 -52.25 35.40 5.29
N LEU A 17 -51.80 34.85 4.17
CA LEU A 17 -50.89 33.70 4.14
C LEU A 17 -49.44 34.18 4.38
N LEU A 18 -48.92 33.97 5.58
CA LEU A 18 -47.54 34.29 5.91
C LEU A 18 -46.60 33.21 5.33
N ILE A 19 -46.03 33.46 4.15
CA ILE A 19 -45.03 32.58 3.55
C ILE A 19 -43.68 32.81 4.24
N ILE A 20 -43.31 31.92 5.15
CA ILE A 20 -41.97 31.89 5.73
C ILE A 20 -41.02 31.25 4.70
N ILE A 21 -40.24 32.09 4.01
CA ILE A 21 -39.16 31.63 3.14
C ILE A 21 -38.01 31.16 4.04
N LEU A 22 -37.91 29.85 4.25
CA LEU A 22 -36.77 29.25 4.93
C LEU A 22 -35.57 29.30 3.99
N ALA A 23 -34.71 30.30 4.16
CA ALA A 23 -33.45 30.41 3.44
C ALA A 23 -32.53 29.27 3.87
N ALA A 24 -32.52 28.19 3.10
CA ALA A 24 -31.57 27.10 3.28
C ALA A 24 -30.16 27.61 2.98
N LEU A 25 -29.39 27.87 4.04
CA LEU A 25 -27.94 28.06 3.96
C LEU A 25 -27.32 26.74 3.49
N VAL A 26 -27.19 26.59 2.18
CA VAL A 26 -26.39 25.54 1.57
C VAL A 26 -24.93 25.85 1.89
N PHE A 27 -24.46 25.33 3.01
CA PHE A 27 -23.03 25.14 3.22
C PHE A 27 -22.56 24.18 2.12
N GLY A 28 -22.00 24.75 1.06
CA GLY A 28 -21.37 23.99 -0.01
C GLY A 28 -20.21 23.22 0.58
N CYS A 29 -20.39 21.92 0.83
CA CYS A 29 -19.26 21.04 1.06
C CYS A 29 -18.41 21.04 -0.22
N ASN A 30 -17.31 21.78 -0.21
CA ASN A 30 -16.22 21.61 -1.17
C ASN A 30 -15.73 20.17 -1.02
N LYS A 31 -16.27 19.27 -1.85
CA LYS A 31 -15.82 17.89 -1.90
C LYS A 31 -14.37 17.92 -2.39
N PRO A 32 -13.41 17.28 -1.70
CA PRO A 32 -12.09 17.08 -2.28
C PRO A 32 -12.28 16.33 -3.61
N HIS A 33 -11.98 17.05 -4.68
CA HIS A 33 -11.99 16.58 -6.04
C HIS A 33 -10.54 16.64 -6.48
N VAL A 34 -9.90 15.49 -6.64
CA VAL A 34 -8.67 15.40 -7.41
C VAL A 34 -9.10 15.36 -8.88
N PRO A 35 -8.80 16.39 -9.69
CA PRO A 35 -9.08 16.35 -11.13
C PRO A 35 -8.51 15.10 -11.78
N MET A 36 -9.22 14.51 -12.74
CA MET A 36 -8.71 13.32 -13.47
C MET A 36 -7.38 13.57 -14.18
N ASN A 37 -7.04 14.83 -14.49
CA ASN A 37 -5.76 15.22 -15.07
C ASN A 37 -4.59 14.98 -14.10
N ASP A 38 -4.84 14.94 -12.79
CA ASP A 38 -3.79 14.80 -11.79
C ASP A 38 -3.38 13.35 -11.53
N LEU A 39 -4.16 12.39 -12.02
CA LEU A 39 -3.79 10.98 -12.04
C LEU A 39 -3.01 10.60 -13.31
N ARG A 40 -2.71 11.57 -14.19
CA ARG A 40 -2.01 11.38 -15.46
C ARG A 40 -0.52 11.75 -15.37
N ASN A 41 0.18 11.48 -16.47
CA ASN A 41 1.59 11.79 -16.72
C ASN A 41 2.57 11.07 -15.78
N PHE A 42 2.23 9.87 -15.32
CA PHE A 42 3.20 9.03 -14.66
C PHE A 42 4.08 8.32 -15.71
N GLU A 43 5.39 8.35 -15.48
CA GLU A 43 6.42 7.61 -16.20
C GLU A 43 6.87 6.44 -15.34
N GLN A 44 7.00 5.25 -15.94
CA GLN A 44 7.60 4.08 -15.31
C GLN A 44 9.07 3.98 -15.67
N VAL A 45 9.93 3.81 -14.67
CA VAL A 45 11.36 3.56 -14.84
C VAL A 45 11.70 2.21 -14.20
N ASN A 46 12.19 1.28 -15.01
CA ASN A 46 12.65 -0.02 -14.57
C ASN A 46 14.10 0.11 -14.11
N LEU A 47 14.37 -0.14 -12.83
CA LEU A 47 15.70 0.02 -12.25
C LEU A 47 16.49 -1.29 -12.31
N VAL A 48 15.89 -2.39 -11.87
CA VAL A 48 16.54 -3.70 -11.82
C VAL A 48 15.57 -4.77 -12.30
N ALA A 49 16.03 -5.68 -13.15
CA ALA A 49 15.32 -6.91 -13.47
C ALA A 49 16.30 -8.06 -13.75
N ASN A 50 15.84 -9.31 -13.66
CA ASN A 50 16.66 -10.48 -13.97
C ASN A 50 16.93 -10.69 -15.47
N SER A 51 16.13 -10.06 -16.34
CA SER A 51 16.28 -10.08 -17.79
C SER A 51 16.43 -8.67 -18.37
N SER A 52 17.22 -8.53 -19.44
CA SER A 52 17.35 -7.28 -20.21
C SER A 52 16.11 -6.96 -21.06
N GLU A 53 15.19 -7.91 -21.21
CA GLU A 53 13.90 -7.74 -21.89
C GLU A 53 13.05 -6.63 -21.26
N TYR A 54 13.10 -6.46 -19.94
CA TYR A 54 12.42 -5.39 -19.21
C TYR A 54 13.11 -4.02 -19.33
N HIS A 55 14.19 -3.92 -20.10
CA HIS A 55 15.02 -2.71 -20.27
C HIS A 55 15.40 -2.01 -18.94
N PRO A 56 15.90 -2.74 -17.92
CA PRO A 56 16.27 -2.12 -16.66
C PRO A 56 17.58 -1.33 -16.77
N VAL A 57 17.85 -0.46 -15.79
CA VAL A 57 19.18 0.17 -15.62
C VAL A 57 20.25 -0.88 -15.28
N THR A 58 19.89 -1.88 -14.47
CA THR A 58 20.77 -2.97 -14.02
C THR A 58 20.11 -4.31 -14.28
N VAL A 59 20.87 -5.28 -14.82
CA VAL A 59 20.42 -6.68 -14.91
C VAL A 59 20.97 -7.44 -13.71
N ASP A 60 20.09 -8.05 -12.92
CA ASP A 60 20.42 -8.82 -11.73
C ASP A 60 19.72 -10.20 -11.74
N PRO A 61 20.41 -11.27 -12.22
CA PRO A 61 19.80 -12.57 -12.43
C PRO A 61 19.21 -13.26 -11.19
N THR A 62 19.52 -12.80 -9.96
CA THR A 62 18.96 -13.36 -8.73
C THR A 62 17.66 -12.67 -8.27
N LEU A 63 17.23 -11.58 -8.92
CA LEU A 63 15.94 -10.92 -8.67
C LEU A 63 14.79 -11.66 -9.38
N LEU A 64 14.31 -12.75 -8.78
CA LEU A 64 13.24 -13.60 -9.31
C LEU A 64 11.99 -13.47 -8.41
N ASN A 65 10.87 -13.05 -8.98
CA ASN A 65 9.65 -12.67 -8.27
C ASN A 65 9.92 -11.64 -7.15
N ALA A 66 10.12 -10.38 -7.56
CA ALA A 66 10.47 -9.29 -6.66
C ALA A 66 9.25 -8.89 -5.80
N PHE A 67 9.25 -9.27 -4.53
CA PHE A 67 8.07 -9.29 -3.67
C PHE A 67 8.03 -8.09 -2.71
N GLY A 68 8.27 -8.24 -1.41
CA GLY A 68 8.27 -7.13 -0.46
C GLY A 68 9.45 -6.17 -0.62
N ILE A 69 9.21 -4.87 -0.38
CA ILE A 69 10.24 -3.82 -0.28
C ILE A 69 10.29 -3.29 1.17
N ALA A 70 11.51 -3.14 1.71
CA ALA A 70 11.78 -2.29 2.86
C ALA A 70 12.96 -1.35 2.57
N TRP A 71 13.13 -0.30 3.38
CA TRP A 71 14.21 0.68 3.22
C TRP A 71 15.04 0.80 4.47
N SER A 72 16.36 0.89 4.32
CA SER A 72 17.21 1.45 5.38
C SER A 72 17.04 2.98 5.45
N PRO A 73 17.37 3.62 6.60
CA PRO A 73 17.24 5.07 6.76
C PRO A 73 18.05 5.90 5.76
N ASN A 74 19.13 5.35 5.22
CA ASN A 74 19.98 5.99 4.21
C ASN A 74 19.57 5.69 2.75
N GLY A 75 18.41 5.07 2.51
CA GLY A 75 17.89 4.86 1.15
C GLY A 75 18.43 3.64 0.42
N ILE A 76 18.88 2.60 1.11
CA ILE A 76 19.10 1.29 0.47
C ILE A 76 17.76 0.55 0.46
N ALA A 77 17.27 0.24 -0.74
CA ALA A 77 16.14 -0.63 -0.96
C ALA A 77 16.55 -2.07 -0.66
N TRP A 78 15.79 -2.74 0.19
CA TRP A 78 15.84 -4.18 0.38
C TRP A 78 14.64 -4.79 -0.33
N VAL A 79 14.90 -5.64 -1.32
CA VAL A 79 13.86 -6.25 -2.15
C VAL A 79 13.91 -7.76 -1.99
N ASN A 80 12.84 -8.36 -1.50
CA ASN A 80 12.74 -9.82 -1.39
C ASN A 80 12.64 -10.44 -2.78
N SER A 81 13.50 -11.41 -3.07
CA SER A 81 13.45 -12.28 -4.25
C SER A 81 12.96 -13.66 -3.82
N VAL A 82 11.71 -14.00 -4.11
CA VAL A 82 11.11 -15.28 -3.68
C VAL A 82 11.81 -16.44 -4.39
N GLY A 83 12.01 -16.32 -5.71
CA GLY A 83 12.65 -17.34 -6.54
C GLY A 83 14.17 -17.40 -6.37
N GLY A 84 14.81 -16.29 -5.99
CA GLY A 84 16.24 -16.24 -5.68
C GLY A 84 16.57 -16.67 -4.24
N HIS A 85 15.56 -16.85 -3.38
CA HIS A 85 15.70 -17.21 -1.96
C HIS A 85 16.48 -16.20 -1.09
N VAL A 86 16.46 -14.93 -1.51
CA VAL A 86 17.30 -13.86 -0.96
C VAL A 86 16.51 -12.58 -0.73
N SER A 87 17.10 -11.65 0.02
CA SER A 87 16.77 -10.23 -0.11
C SER A 87 17.95 -9.50 -0.76
N GLU A 88 17.66 -8.84 -1.87
CA GLU A 88 18.59 -8.01 -2.63
C GLU A 88 18.75 -6.63 -2.02
N LEU A 89 19.84 -5.93 -2.36
CA LEU A 89 20.17 -4.60 -1.83
C LEU A 89 20.56 -3.63 -2.95
N TYR A 90 19.69 -2.67 -3.23
CA TYR A 90 19.88 -1.65 -4.27
C TYR A 90 19.91 -0.23 -3.68
N ASN A 91 20.64 0.68 -4.33
CA ASN A 91 20.44 2.12 -4.11
C ASN A 91 19.14 2.59 -4.82
N GLY A 92 18.76 3.87 -4.65
CA GLY A 92 17.56 4.46 -5.29
C GLY A 92 17.59 4.51 -6.82
N GLU A 93 18.71 4.13 -7.43
CA GLU A 93 18.99 4.17 -8.86
C GLU A 93 19.23 2.76 -9.43
N GLY A 94 18.97 1.70 -8.65
CA GLY A 94 19.09 0.30 -9.09
C GLY A 94 20.50 -0.28 -9.09
N GLY A 95 21.49 0.42 -8.54
CA GLY A 95 22.84 -0.10 -8.39
C GLY A 95 22.92 -1.11 -7.24
N ILE A 96 23.43 -2.32 -7.51
CA ILE A 96 23.73 -3.36 -6.52
C ILE A 96 24.73 -2.82 -5.49
N VAL A 97 24.36 -2.87 -4.20
CA VAL A 97 25.16 -2.31 -3.10
C VAL A 97 26.16 -3.33 -2.53
N ARG A 98 25.77 -4.60 -2.52
CA ARG A 98 26.56 -5.76 -2.06
C ARG A 98 25.87 -7.05 -2.49
N ALA A 99 26.49 -8.20 -2.20
CA ALA A 99 25.84 -9.49 -2.33
C ALA A 99 24.52 -9.56 -1.52
N PRO A 100 23.49 -10.27 -2.04
CA PRO A 100 22.23 -10.50 -1.34
C PRO A 100 22.39 -11.14 0.04
N VAL A 101 21.34 -10.99 0.86
CA VAL A 101 21.19 -11.77 2.10
C VAL A 101 20.36 -13.02 1.83
N ASN A 102 20.97 -14.19 2.02
CA ASN A 102 20.31 -15.50 1.99
C ASN A 102 19.23 -15.58 3.07
N ILE A 103 18.03 -16.00 2.69
CA ILE A 103 16.92 -16.22 3.62
C ILE A 103 16.81 -17.71 3.95
N PRO A 104 16.77 -18.10 5.24
CA PRO A 104 16.72 -19.50 5.64
C PRO A 104 15.34 -20.12 5.37
N SER A 105 15.35 -21.34 4.86
CA SER A 105 14.17 -22.21 4.77
C SER A 105 13.80 -22.82 6.14
N PRO A 106 12.69 -23.57 6.27
CA PRO A 106 12.33 -24.29 7.49
C PRO A 106 13.42 -25.23 8.03
N SER A 107 14.26 -25.79 7.16
CA SER A 107 15.26 -26.82 7.49
C SER A 107 16.71 -26.35 7.29
N ASN A 108 16.99 -25.45 6.34
CA ASN A 108 18.35 -25.07 5.93
C ASN A 108 18.64 -23.57 6.23
N THR A 109 19.90 -23.13 6.12
CA THR A 109 20.32 -21.74 6.36
C THR A 109 20.04 -20.80 5.18
N ALA A 110 19.71 -21.36 4.02
CA ALA A 110 19.27 -20.66 2.81
C ALA A 110 18.06 -21.38 2.19
N GLY A 111 17.59 -20.92 1.04
CA GLY A 111 16.51 -21.56 0.28
C GLY A 111 15.09 -21.27 0.78
N GLY A 112 14.91 -20.23 1.61
CA GLY A 112 13.59 -19.79 2.07
C GLY A 112 12.79 -19.07 0.98
N LEU A 113 11.52 -18.78 1.25
CA LEU A 113 10.61 -18.13 0.30
C LEU A 113 10.16 -16.74 0.80
N PRO A 114 11.06 -15.73 0.83
CA PRO A 114 10.80 -14.44 1.47
C PRO A 114 9.74 -13.61 0.75
N THR A 115 8.69 -13.20 1.47
CA THR A 115 7.59 -12.38 0.95
C THR A 115 7.52 -11.05 1.68
N GLY A 116 7.22 -11.08 2.98
CA GLY A 116 7.17 -9.92 3.85
C GLY A 116 8.55 -9.49 4.35
N ILE A 117 8.80 -8.19 4.41
CA ILE A 117 10.02 -7.59 4.94
C ILE A 117 9.69 -6.28 5.65
N VAL A 118 10.35 -6.00 6.76
CA VAL A 118 10.32 -4.69 7.43
C VAL A 118 11.72 -4.28 7.90
N PHE A 119 12.02 -2.98 7.83
CA PHE A 119 13.12 -2.40 8.59
C PHE A 119 12.65 -2.21 10.04
N SER A 120 13.29 -2.94 10.96
CA SER A 120 13.01 -2.87 12.40
C SER A 120 14.01 -2.00 13.16
N GLY A 121 15.13 -1.59 12.55
CA GLY A 121 16.09 -0.64 13.12
C GLY A 121 16.66 -1.00 14.49
N GLY A 122 16.58 -2.26 14.93
CA GLY A 122 16.98 -2.69 16.27
C GLY A 122 16.00 -2.32 17.40
N LEU A 123 14.72 -2.08 17.09
CA LEU A 123 13.64 -1.67 18.02
C LEU A 123 13.23 -2.71 19.09
N GLY A 124 14.21 -3.35 19.74
CA GLY A 124 14.07 -4.42 20.75
C GLY A 124 14.15 -5.83 20.19
N PHE A 125 13.97 -6.02 18.89
CA PHE A 125 14.07 -7.30 18.19
C PHE A 125 15.52 -7.78 18.09
N ASN A 126 15.95 -8.65 19.01
CA ASN A 126 17.34 -9.09 19.12
C ASN A 126 17.59 -10.49 18.54
N LEU A 127 18.62 -10.60 17.70
CA LEU A 127 19.20 -11.88 17.27
C LEU A 127 20.24 -12.37 18.30
N SER A 128 20.69 -13.61 18.16
CA SER A 128 21.76 -14.18 19.01
C SER A 128 23.13 -13.49 18.91
N ASN A 129 23.29 -12.55 17.98
CA ASN A 129 24.48 -11.69 17.78
C ASN A 129 24.13 -10.19 17.75
N GLY A 130 23.08 -9.77 18.45
CA GLY A 130 22.72 -8.35 18.60
C GLY A 130 21.42 -7.94 17.87
N PRO A 131 21.07 -6.65 17.86
CA PRO A 131 19.80 -6.16 17.33
C PRO A 131 19.63 -6.50 15.84
N SER A 132 18.42 -6.92 15.45
CA SER A 132 18.02 -7.12 14.06
C SER A 132 17.68 -5.78 13.43
N LEU A 133 18.21 -5.49 12.24
CA LEU A 133 17.88 -4.29 11.47
C LEU A 133 16.72 -4.55 10.50
N PHE A 134 16.64 -5.76 9.97
CA PHE A 134 15.56 -6.22 9.10
C PHE A 134 14.94 -7.50 9.68
N LEU A 135 13.65 -7.69 9.41
CA LEU A 135 12.89 -8.90 9.74
C LEU A 135 12.12 -9.34 8.49
N PHE A 136 12.02 -10.66 8.28
CA PHE A 136 11.45 -11.27 7.09
C PHE A 136 10.48 -12.38 7.47
N THR A 137 9.41 -12.52 6.68
CA THR A 137 8.52 -13.69 6.69
C THR A 137 8.37 -14.27 5.28
N GLY A 138 7.99 -15.56 5.19
CA GLY A 138 7.86 -16.25 3.91
C GLY A 138 6.67 -17.18 3.75
N PHE A 139 6.43 -17.62 2.51
CA PHE A 139 5.42 -18.63 2.16
C PHE A 139 5.64 -19.99 2.86
N ASP A 140 6.86 -20.23 3.32
CA ASP A 140 7.33 -21.42 4.04
C ASP A 140 7.08 -21.36 5.56
N GLY A 141 6.43 -20.30 6.05
CA GLY A 141 6.11 -20.12 7.47
C GLY A 141 7.32 -19.73 8.33
N VAL A 142 8.44 -19.35 7.74
CA VAL A 142 9.63 -18.87 8.46
C VAL A 142 9.44 -17.42 8.89
N LEU A 143 9.88 -17.11 10.12
CA LEU A 143 10.24 -15.78 10.59
C LEU A 143 11.76 -15.75 10.78
N SER A 144 12.43 -14.77 10.18
CA SER A 144 13.88 -14.58 10.29
C SER A 144 14.25 -13.11 10.45
N GLY A 145 15.50 -12.83 10.82
CA GLY A 145 16.01 -11.47 10.95
C GLY A 145 17.49 -11.37 10.59
N TRP A 146 17.91 -10.16 10.19
CA TRP A 146 19.27 -9.89 9.75
C TRP A 146 19.87 -8.65 10.41
N ASN A 147 21.19 -8.70 10.62
CA ASN A 147 22.04 -7.58 10.99
C ASN A 147 23.45 -7.74 10.37
N PRO A 148 24.29 -6.68 10.32
CA PRO A 148 25.61 -6.75 9.70
C PRO A 148 26.53 -7.83 10.29
N ALA A 149 26.39 -8.13 11.59
CA ALA A 149 27.12 -9.21 12.27
C ALA A 149 26.71 -10.63 11.82
N SER A 150 25.73 -10.76 10.93
CA SER A 150 25.29 -12.02 10.32
C SER A 150 25.79 -12.21 8.87
N GLY A 151 26.55 -11.24 8.31
CA GLY A 151 27.14 -11.33 6.98
C GLY A 151 26.08 -11.43 5.88
N ASP A 152 26.19 -12.41 4.99
CA ASP A 152 25.27 -12.63 3.86
C ASP A 152 24.12 -13.61 4.19
N ASN A 153 23.84 -13.89 5.47
CA ASN A 153 22.81 -14.87 5.87
C ASN A 153 21.89 -14.30 6.95
N ALA A 154 20.57 -14.36 6.74
CA ALA A 154 19.59 -14.06 7.78
C ALA A 154 19.48 -15.23 8.78
N LYS A 155 19.16 -14.92 10.04
CA LYS A 155 19.00 -15.90 11.11
C LYS A 155 17.53 -16.29 11.28
N ARG A 156 17.25 -17.60 11.17
CA ARG A 156 15.93 -18.16 11.45
C ARG A 156 15.60 -18.00 12.93
N LEU A 157 14.47 -17.35 13.21
CA LEU A 157 13.97 -17.09 14.57
C LEU A 157 12.86 -18.08 14.94
N ARG A 158 11.98 -18.38 13.99
CA ARG A 158 10.87 -19.32 14.18
C ARG A 158 10.46 -19.92 12.84
N THR A 159 9.91 -21.13 12.90
CA THR A 159 9.15 -21.75 11.81
C THR A 159 7.77 -22.07 12.36
N LEU A 160 6.70 -21.72 11.63
CA LEU A 160 5.33 -22.13 11.95
C LEU A 160 4.83 -23.08 10.84
N PRO A 161 4.83 -24.40 11.08
CA PRO A 161 4.35 -25.37 10.09
C PRO A 161 2.91 -25.06 9.64
N GLY A 162 2.69 -25.05 8.32
CA GLY A 162 1.40 -24.74 7.72
C GLY A 162 1.01 -23.25 7.71
N ALA A 163 1.88 -22.35 8.18
CA ALA A 163 1.74 -20.93 7.92
C ALA A 163 2.26 -20.61 6.51
N ALA A 164 1.56 -19.72 5.80
CA ALA A 164 2.03 -19.14 4.55
C ALA A 164 1.93 -17.62 4.68
N TYR A 165 3.05 -16.97 4.97
CA TYR A 165 3.09 -15.53 5.12
C TYR A 165 3.26 -14.86 3.76
N THR A 166 2.45 -13.84 3.51
CA THR A 166 2.47 -13.03 2.28
C THR A 166 2.77 -11.56 2.55
N GLY A 167 2.92 -11.17 3.82
CA GLY A 167 3.06 -9.79 4.23
C GLY A 167 3.56 -9.65 5.66
N LEU A 168 4.26 -8.54 5.94
CA LEU A 168 4.81 -8.23 7.26
C LEU A 168 4.72 -6.72 7.51
N ALA A 169 4.18 -6.34 8.67
CA ALA A 169 4.21 -4.97 9.18
C ALA A 169 4.92 -4.91 10.53
N ILE A 170 5.42 -3.73 10.87
CA ILE A 170 5.93 -3.37 12.20
C ILE A 170 5.19 -2.11 12.66
N ALA A 171 4.73 -2.08 13.90
CA ALA A 171 4.07 -0.92 14.50
C ALA A 171 4.17 -0.96 16.03
N SER A 172 3.97 0.20 16.68
CA SER A 172 3.93 0.30 18.14
C SER A 172 2.49 0.25 18.66
N ASP A 173 2.24 -0.60 19.64
CA ASP A 173 0.99 -0.67 20.39
C ASP A 173 1.25 -0.24 21.84
N HIS A 174 0.75 0.94 22.23
CA HIS A 174 0.97 1.55 23.54
C HIS A 174 2.46 1.58 23.97
N GLY A 175 3.36 1.86 23.03
CA GLY A 175 4.82 1.90 23.23
C GLY A 175 5.53 0.53 23.10
N ARG A 176 4.79 -0.57 22.90
CA ARG A 176 5.34 -1.90 22.65
C ARG A 176 5.52 -2.11 21.15
N ASN A 177 6.74 -2.36 20.69
CA ASN A 177 6.98 -2.67 19.28
C ASN A 177 6.55 -4.11 18.99
N LEU A 178 5.69 -4.28 17.99
CA LEU A 178 5.15 -5.56 17.55
C LEU A 178 5.36 -5.72 16.05
N ILE A 179 5.50 -6.98 15.62
CA ILE A 179 5.44 -7.36 14.20
C ILE A 179 4.17 -8.17 13.92
N TYR A 180 3.60 -7.96 12.74
CA TYR A 180 2.30 -8.50 12.32
C TYR A 180 2.46 -9.17 10.96
N GLY A 181 2.32 -10.49 10.91
CA GLY A 181 2.43 -11.28 9.68
C GLY A 181 1.05 -11.64 9.12
N ALA A 182 0.78 -11.29 7.86
CA ALA A 182 -0.41 -11.75 7.15
C ALA A 182 -0.26 -13.24 6.80
N ASN A 183 -0.97 -14.11 7.54
CA ASN A 183 -0.91 -15.56 7.36
C ASN A 183 -2.05 -16.01 6.44
N PHE A 184 -1.86 -15.81 5.14
CA PHE A 184 -2.89 -16.02 4.13
C PHE A 184 -3.41 -17.47 4.14
N GLY A 185 -2.50 -18.44 4.25
CA GLY A 185 -2.84 -19.87 4.29
C GLY A 185 -3.61 -20.32 5.53
N ALA A 186 -3.72 -19.48 6.56
CA ALA A 186 -4.40 -19.83 7.81
C ALA A 186 -5.41 -18.76 8.29
N ASN A 187 -5.88 -17.91 7.37
CA ASN A 187 -6.92 -16.89 7.53
C ASN A 187 -6.83 -16.06 8.83
N ARG A 188 -5.66 -15.46 9.07
CA ARG A 188 -5.43 -14.58 10.23
C ARG A 188 -4.21 -13.68 10.06
N ILE A 189 -4.09 -12.68 10.94
CA ILE A 189 -2.81 -12.06 11.27
C ILE A 189 -2.20 -12.84 12.44
N ASP A 190 -0.93 -13.21 12.35
CA ASP A 190 -0.13 -13.62 13.51
C ASP A 190 0.69 -12.42 14.00
N VAL A 191 0.80 -12.25 15.32
CA VAL A 191 1.50 -11.10 15.94
C VAL A 191 2.58 -11.62 16.87
N TRP A 192 3.73 -10.95 16.90
CA TRP A 192 4.81 -11.24 17.84
C TRP A 192 5.39 -9.99 18.48
N ASP A 193 5.83 -10.13 19.72
CA ASP A 193 6.58 -9.12 20.47
C ASP A 193 8.08 -9.13 20.15
N THR A 194 8.83 -8.24 20.81
CA THR A 194 10.30 -8.12 20.69
C THR A 194 11.07 -9.35 21.18
N ALA A 195 10.43 -10.27 21.92
CA ALA A 195 10.97 -11.56 22.32
C ALA A 195 10.55 -12.69 21.35
N PHE A 196 9.91 -12.37 20.23
CA PHE A 196 9.34 -13.30 19.24
C PHE A 196 8.37 -14.31 19.85
N SER A 197 7.69 -13.90 20.93
CA SER A 197 6.57 -14.61 21.55
C SER A 197 5.27 -14.17 20.92
N ARG A 198 4.33 -15.10 20.72
CA ARG A 198 3.07 -14.83 20.01
C ARG A 198 2.14 -13.99 20.89
N VAL A 199 1.63 -12.90 20.34
CA VAL A 199 0.59 -12.07 20.94
C VAL A 199 -0.75 -12.40 20.29
N THR A 200 -1.80 -12.61 21.09
CA THR A 200 -3.14 -12.88 20.58
C THR A 200 -3.91 -11.58 20.42
N MET A 201 -4.39 -11.29 19.21
CA MET A 201 -5.18 -10.12 18.84
C MET A 201 -6.33 -10.54 17.90
N SER A 202 -7.37 -9.71 17.77
CA SER A 202 -8.59 -10.13 17.07
C SER A 202 -8.53 -10.05 15.54
N PHE A 203 -7.97 -8.98 14.97
CA PHE A 203 -7.85 -8.72 13.52
C PHE A 203 -9.07 -9.16 12.67
N LYS A 204 -10.27 -8.91 13.18
CA LYS A 204 -11.53 -9.36 12.58
C LYS A 204 -12.31 -8.17 12.03
N ASP A 205 -12.41 -8.11 10.72
CA ASP A 205 -13.44 -7.35 10.02
C ASP A 205 -14.76 -8.16 10.09
N PRO A 206 -15.85 -7.62 10.65
CA PRO A 206 -17.11 -8.36 10.82
C PRO A 206 -17.88 -8.60 9.52
N GLU A 207 -17.55 -7.88 8.44
CA GLU A 207 -18.23 -7.93 7.15
C GLU A 207 -17.35 -8.54 6.04
N ILE A 208 -16.22 -9.15 6.39
CA ILE A 208 -15.36 -9.82 5.39
C ILE A 208 -16.00 -11.18 5.02
N PRO A 209 -16.20 -11.48 3.72
CA PRO A 209 -16.72 -12.78 3.33
C PRO A 209 -15.77 -13.91 3.73
N ALA A 210 -16.30 -15.04 4.17
CA ALA A 210 -15.53 -16.12 4.80
C ALA A 210 -14.48 -16.76 3.86
N GLU A 211 -14.67 -16.61 2.55
CA GLU A 211 -13.75 -17.07 1.51
C GLU A 211 -12.56 -16.12 1.24
N TYR A 212 -12.44 -15.03 1.99
CA TYR A 212 -11.33 -14.09 1.92
C TYR A 212 -10.41 -14.22 3.13
N SER A 213 -9.12 -13.96 2.92
CA SER A 213 -8.06 -14.08 3.93
C SER A 213 -7.09 -12.89 3.85
N PRO A 214 -6.46 -12.48 4.97
CA PRO A 214 -5.40 -11.47 4.96
C PRO A 214 -4.27 -11.86 4.01
N TYR A 215 -4.15 -11.10 2.92
CA TYR A 215 -3.21 -11.35 1.84
C TYR A 215 -1.99 -10.42 1.90
N ASN A 216 -2.10 -9.24 2.50
CA ASN A 216 -0.95 -8.45 2.95
C ASN A 216 -1.35 -7.58 4.15
N ILE A 217 -0.37 -7.08 4.89
CA ILE A 217 -0.54 -6.11 5.97
C ILE A 217 0.59 -5.09 5.93
N GLN A 218 0.25 -3.79 5.96
CA GLN A 218 1.23 -2.71 6.00
C GLN A 218 0.80 -1.62 7.00
N ALA A 219 1.79 -0.99 7.64
CA ALA A 219 1.55 0.17 8.50
C ALA A 219 1.46 1.44 7.64
N VAL A 220 0.40 2.22 7.84
CA VAL A 220 0.17 3.50 7.14
C VAL A 220 -0.22 4.53 8.19
N GLY A 221 0.74 5.41 8.53
CA GLY A 221 0.64 6.24 9.73
C GLY A 221 0.52 5.37 10.99
N GLU A 222 -0.44 5.70 11.86
CA GLU A 222 -0.71 4.97 13.11
C GLU A 222 -1.67 3.77 12.96
N LYS A 223 -1.99 3.36 11.72
CA LYS A 223 -2.96 2.29 11.45
C LYS A 223 -2.35 1.16 10.63
N LEU A 224 -2.93 -0.03 10.80
CA LEU A 224 -2.60 -1.21 10.01
C LEU A 224 -3.65 -1.37 8.91
N PHE A 225 -3.22 -1.32 7.66
CA PHE A 225 -4.06 -1.65 6.51
C PHE A 225 -3.84 -3.11 6.16
N VAL A 226 -4.93 -3.88 6.13
CA VAL A 226 -4.94 -5.30 5.77
C VAL A 226 -5.66 -5.44 4.44
N MET A 227 -4.95 -5.98 3.45
CA MET A 227 -5.45 -6.27 2.12
C MET A 227 -5.93 -7.73 2.12
N TYR A 228 -7.10 -8.00 1.55
CA TYR A 228 -7.70 -9.32 1.52
C TYR A 228 -7.89 -9.81 0.08
N ALA A 229 -7.45 -11.04 -0.18
CA ALA A 229 -7.69 -11.76 -1.43
C ALA A 229 -8.62 -12.95 -1.19
N GLN A 230 -9.33 -13.38 -2.22
CA GLN A 230 -10.16 -14.57 -2.18
C GLN A 230 -9.26 -15.81 -2.20
N LEU A 231 -9.40 -16.69 -1.21
CA LEU A 231 -8.67 -17.97 -1.16
C LEU A 231 -9.10 -18.91 -2.29
N SER A 232 -8.13 -19.62 -2.84
CA SER A 232 -8.32 -20.87 -3.59
C SER A 232 -7.51 -21.99 -2.93
N LEU A 233 -8.03 -23.22 -3.03
CA LEU A 233 -7.36 -24.42 -2.57
C LEU A 233 -7.38 -25.45 -3.70
N THR A 234 -6.25 -25.59 -4.40
CA THR A 234 -6.12 -26.48 -5.56
C THR A 234 -5.12 -27.57 -5.21
N GLY A 235 -5.59 -28.83 -5.12
CA GLY A 235 -4.72 -29.96 -4.76
C GLY A 235 -4.09 -29.87 -3.36
N GLY A 236 -4.65 -29.06 -2.45
CA GLY A 236 -4.07 -28.77 -1.14
C GLY A 236 -3.09 -27.59 -1.11
N VAL A 237 -2.77 -26.99 -2.27
CA VAL A 237 -1.97 -25.77 -2.36
C VAL A 237 -2.85 -24.54 -2.10
N VAL A 238 -2.39 -23.66 -1.22
CA VAL A 238 -3.01 -22.35 -0.97
C VAL A 238 -2.70 -21.43 -2.15
N GLY A 239 -3.76 -20.86 -2.72
CA GLY A 239 -3.65 -19.83 -3.74
C GLY A 239 -4.71 -18.74 -3.57
N HIS A 240 -4.77 -17.86 -4.55
CA HIS A 240 -5.76 -16.79 -4.67
C HIS A 240 -6.63 -16.93 -5.92
N VAL A 241 -7.71 -16.15 -6.01
CA VAL A 241 -8.54 -16.03 -7.21
C VAL A 241 -8.50 -14.60 -7.75
N ALA A 242 -7.97 -14.42 -8.96
CA ALA A 242 -7.93 -13.15 -9.67
C ALA A 242 -9.28 -12.74 -10.27
N GLY A 243 -9.42 -11.44 -10.54
CA GLY A 243 -10.52 -10.83 -11.27
C GLY A 243 -11.02 -9.53 -10.63
N SER A 244 -11.52 -8.62 -11.46
CA SER A 244 -12.12 -7.36 -11.01
C SER A 244 -13.22 -7.59 -9.96
N GLY A 245 -13.18 -6.84 -8.86
CA GLY A 245 -14.10 -6.96 -7.75
C GLY A 245 -13.76 -8.04 -6.71
N LYS A 246 -12.64 -8.76 -6.87
CA LYS A 246 -12.13 -9.75 -5.91
C LYS A 246 -11.02 -9.16 -5.04
N GLY A 247 -11.42 -8.26 -4.15
CA GLY A 247 -10.51 -7.67 -3.18
C GLY A 247 -11.23 -6.81 -2.16
N PHE A 248 -10.63 -6.70 -0.98
CA PHE A 248 -11.02 -5.77 0.07
C PHE A 248 -9.76 -5.18 0.72
N VAL A 249 -9.91 -3.99 1.29
CA VAL A 249 -8.90 -3.36 2.15
C VAL A 249 -9.60 -2.89 3.42
N SER A 250 -9.05 -3.23 4.59
CA SER A 250 -9.62 -2.88 5.89
C SER A 250 -8.58 -2.26 6.80
N VAL A 251 -9.02 -1.35 7.66
CA VAL A 251 -8.16 -0.59 8.59
C VAL A 251 -8.36 -1.12 10.00
N PHE A 252 -7.25 -1.37 10.69
CA PHE A 252 -7.18 -1.78 12.08
C PHE A 252 -6.30 -0.83 12.89
N ASN A 253 -6.54 -0.76 14.19
CA ASN A 253 -5.58 -0.23 15.15
C ASN A 253 -4.46 -1.25 15.40
N THR A 254 -3.38 -0.83 16.05
CA THR A 254 -2.23 -1.68 16.37
C THR A 254 -2.52 -2.74 17.43
N ASP A 255 -3.58 -2.58 18.23
CA ASP A 255 -4.12 -3.61 19.12
C ASP A 255 -4.95 -4.71 18.39
N GLY A 256 -5.11 -4.58 17.07
CA GLY A 256 -5.91 -5.47 16.23
C GLY A 256 -7.41 -5.25 16.29
N SER A 257 -7.89 -4.15 16.89
CA SER A 257 -9.30 -3.73 16.81
C SER A 257 -9.63 -3.13 15.44
N PHE A 258 -10.80 -3.48 14.91
CA PHE A 258 -11.28 -3.03 13.59
C PHE A 258 -11.73 -1.56 13.62
N VAL A 259 -11.30 -0.77 12.64
CA VAL A 259 -11.66 0.65 12.51
C VAL A 259 -12.73 0.84 11.43
N LYS A 260 -12.44 0.43 10.19
CA LYS A 260 -13.38 0.49 9.06
C LYS A 260 -12.95 -0.43 7.94
N ARG A 261 -13.92 -0.85 7.10
CA ARG A 261 -13.64 -1.28 5.73
C ARG A 261 -13.20 -0.04 4.95
N PHE A 262 -11.99 -0.05 4.39
CA PHE A 262 -11.48 1.04 3.56
C PHE A 262 -12.11 0.95 2.16
N ALA A 263 -11.84 -0.14 1.45
CA ALA A 263 -12.33 -0.33 0.08
C ALA A 263 -12.89 -1.75 -0.10
N SER A 264 -13.90 -1.89 -0.96
CA SER A 264 -14.56 -3.16 -1.24
C SER A 264 -14.82 -3.33 -2.72
N ARG A 265 -14.36 -4.45 -3.29
CA ARG A 265 -14.66 -4.87 -4.66
C ARG A 265 -14.32 -3.76 -5.68
N GLY A 266 -15.16 -3.59 -6.70
CA GLY A 266 -14.97 -2.56 -7.73
C GLY A 266 -13.66 -2.77 -8.48
N SER A 267 -12.78 -1.77 -8.43
CA SER A 267 -11.47 -1.81 -9.08
C SER A 267 -10.40 -2.61 -8.32
N LEU A 268 -10.70 -3.18 -7.15
CA LEU A 268 -9.78 -4.08 -6.44
C LEU A 268 -9.74 -5.46 -7.11
N ASN A 269 -8.52 -5.96 -7.35
CA ASN A 269 -8.26 -7.26 -7.96
C ASN A 269 -6.97 -7.85 -7.35
N ILE A 270 -7.13 -8.70 -6.32
CA ILE A 270 -6.01 -9.15 -5.47
C ILE A 270 -5.15 -7.94 -5.02
N PRO A 271 -5.69 -7.04 -4.19
CA PRO A 271 -4.88 -5.94 -3.66
C PRO A 271 -3.73 -6.49 -2.81
N TRP A 272 -2.52 -5.97 -3.01
CA TRP A 272 -1.35 -6.35 -2.22
C TRP A 272 -0.65 -5.13 -1.62
N GLY A 273 -0.16 -4.21 -2.45
CA GLY A 273 0.53 -3.01 -1.97
C GLY A 273 -0.42 -1.91 -1.54
N VAL A 274 -0.14 -1.25 -0.42
CA VAL A 274 -0.80 -0.01 0.03
C VAL A 274 0.22 0.98 0.56
N THR A 275 0.09 2.25 0.21
CA THR A 275 0.94 3.31 0.76
C THR A 275 0.24 4.67 0.80
N LEU A 276 0.69 5.53 1.71
CA LEU A 276 0.30 6.94 1.76
C LEU A 276 1.22 7.73 0.82
N ALA A 277 0.68 8.24 -0.27
CA ALA A 277 1.39 9.18 -1.12
C ALA A 277 1.26 10.61 -0.56
N PRO A 278 2.35 11.38 -0.49
CA PRO A 278 2.31 12.77 -0.05
C PRO A 278 1.49 13.62 -1.03
N ALA A 279 1.00 14.77 -0.55
CA ALA A 279 0.32 15.80 -1.33
C ALA A 279 0.96 16.05 -2.71
N SER A 280 2.28 16.28 -2.70
CA SER A 280 3.10 16.59 -3.87
C SER A 280 3.17 15.48 -4.92
N PHE A 281 2.86 14.22 -4.58
CA PHE A 281 2.90 13.11 -5.55
C PHE A 281 1.91 13.28 -6.70
N LEU A 282 0.82 14.03 -6.47
CA LEU A 282 -0.18 14.36 -7.49
C LEU A 282 0.03 15.76 -8.09
N GLU A 283 1.10 16.45 -7.76
CA GLU A 283 1.48 17.75 -8.34
C GLU A 283 2.40 17.53 -9.56
N LYS A 284 2.45 18.50 -10.47
CA LYS A 284 3.41 18.43 -11.59
C LYS A 284 4.74 19.02 -11.13
N HIS A 285 5.82 18.26 -11.28
CA HIS A 285 7.17 18.79 -11.10
C HIS A 285 7.63 19.50 -12.38
N ASP A 286 7.13 20.73 -12.60
CA ASP A 286 7.64 21.61 -13.65
C ASP A 286 9.10 22.00 -13.35
N MET A 287 10.04 21.19 -13.83
CA MET A 287 11.50 21.35 -13.73
C MET A 287 12.07 22.56 -14.51
N ASN A 288 11.27 23.62 -14.67
CA ASN A 288 11.63 24.79 -15.46
C ASN A 288 11.07 26.12 -14.94
N THR A 289 10.82 26.24 -13.63
CA THR A 289 10.71 27.55 -12.96
C THR A 289 12.08 28.24 -12.88
N LYS A 290 12.67 28.52 -14.05
CA LYS A 290 13.63 29.62 -14.16
C LYS A 290 12.95 30.86 -13.60
N THR A 291 13.62 31.54 -12.67
CA THR A 291 13.20 32.83 -12.14
C THR A 291 13.24 33.86 -13.27
N SER A 292 12.17 33.93 -14.06
CA SER A 292 11.97 34.99 -15.05
C SER A 292 11.69 36.27 -14.28
N ILE A 293 12.73 37.11 -14.16
CA ILE A 293 12.56 38.50 -13.73
C ILE A 293 11.54 39.13 -14.68
N GLU A 294 10.45 39.65 -14.09
CA GLU A 294 9.31 40.20 -14.79
C GLU A 294 9.74 41.43 -15.60
N ASN A 295 9.51 41.39 -16.92
CA ASN A 295 9.38 42.60 -17.72
C ASN A 295 7.89 42.82 -17.95
N ASN A 296 7.38 43.88 -17.34
CA ASN A 296 5.97 44.25 -17.40
C ASN A 296 5.49 44.57 -18.82
N ASN A 297 4.22 44.23 -19.06
CA ASN A 297 3.25 44.75 -20.03
C ASN A 297 2.65 43.63 -20.88
N ASP A 298 1.47 43.14 -20.49
CA ASP A 298 0.27 43.06 -21.33
C ASP A 298 -0.92 42.52 -20.50
N GLU A 299 -2.14 42.60 -21.04
CA GLU A 299 -3.38 42.70 -20.27
C GLU A 299 -3.75 41.47 -19.39
N ALA A 300 -4.01 41.74 -18.11
CA ALA A 300 -4.38 40.73 -17.13
C ALA A 300 -5.83 40.22 -17.29
N THR A 301 -6.00 39.10 -18.01
CA THR A 301 -7.17 38.24 -17.83
C THR A 301 -7.01 37.44 -16.54
N ASN A 302 -7.56 37.96 -15.45
CA ASN A 302 -7.54 37.33 -14.12
C ASN A 302 -8.26 35.98 -14.12
N TYR A 303 -7.53 34.88 -14.35
CA TYR A 303 -7.94 33.55 -13.91
C TYR A 303 -7.25 33.23 -12.59
N SER A 304 -7.66 33.95 -11.53
CA SER A 304 -7.31 33.65 -10.14
C SER A 304 -8.07 32.39 -9.67
N GLY A 305 -7.74 31.26 -10.29
CA GLY A 305 -8.19 29.93 -9.91
C GLY A 305 -7.26 29.38 -8.85
N ASN A 306 -7.59 29.60 -7.59
CA ASN A 306 -6.92 29.04 -6.42
C ASN A 306 -6.82 27.50 -6.57
N HIS A 307 -5.66 26.97 -6.97
CA HIS A 307 -5.47 25.55 -7.19
C HIS A 307 -4.83 24.86 -5.98
N ASP A 308 -5.73 24.32 -5.16
CA ASP A 308 -5.55 23.35 -4.08
C ASP A 308 -4.16 22.70 -3.97
N SER A 309 -3.50 22.93 -2.83
CA SER A 309 -2.57 21.94 -2.27
C SER A 309 -3.32 20.62 -2.11
N LYS A 310 -2.93 19.60 -2.88
CA LYS A 310 -3.68 18.35 -2.89
C LYS A 310 -3.53 17.61 -1.57
N GLU A 311 -4.60 17.05 -1.05
CA GLU A 311 -4.50 16.21 0.14
C GLU A 311 -3.68 14.93 -0.17
N PRO A 312 -2.94 14.38 0.81
CA PRO A 312 -2.34 13.05 0.70
C PRO A 312 -3.38 11.99 0.31
N VAL A 313 -2.96 11.03 -0.49
CA VAL A 313 -3.84 9.95 -1.00
C VAL A 313 -3.34 8.58 -0.62
N ILE A 314 -4.24 7.61 -0.49
CA ILE A 314 -3.90 6.20 -0.35
C ILE A 314 -3.83 5.59 -1.75
N LEU A 315 -2.68 5.00 -2.07
CA LEU A 315 -2.49 4.17 -3.25
C LEU A 315 -2.69 2.71 -2.89
N VAL A 316 -3.40 1.95 -3.72
CA VAL A 316 -3.56 0.49 -3.58
C VAL A 316 -3.18 -0.19 -4.89
N GLY A 317 -2.11 -0.97 -4.87
CA GLY A 317 -1.66 -1.80 -5.98
C GLY A 317 -2.41 -3.13 -6.04
N ASN A 318 -2.95 -3.44 -7.21
CA ASN A 318 -3.52 -4.74 -7.54
C ASN A 318 -2.43 -5.64 -8.14
N PHE A 319 -2.25 -6.83 -7.57
CA PHE A 319 -1.47 -7.87 -8.25
C PHE A 319 -2.20 -8.39 -9.48
N GLY A 320 -3.51 -8.68 -9.37
CA GLY A 320 -4.26 -9.42 -10.40
C GLY A 320 -4.61 -8.65 -11.68
N ASP A 321 -4.28 -7.36 -11.79
CA ASP A 321 -4.31 -6.60 -13.06
C ASP A 321 -3.19 -5.55 -13.21
N GLY A 322 -2.22 -5.52 -12.28
CA GLY A 322 -1.08 -4.59 -12.34
C GLY A 322 -1.39 -3.11 -12.12
N ARG A 323 -2.64 -2.76 -11.77
CA ARG A 323 -3.09 -1.35 -11.69
C ARG A 323 -2.95 -0.77 -10.29
N ILE A 324 -2.71 0.54 -10.25
CA ILE A 324 -2.63 1.30 -9.00
C ILE A 324 -3.88 2.17 -8.86
N ASN A 325 -4.74 1.79 -7.92
CA ASN A 325 -5.94 2.53 -7.52
C ASN A 325 -5.59 3.68 -6.57
N VAL A 326 -6.29 4.79 -6.68
CA VAL A 326 -6.10 6.00 -5.86
C VAL A 326 -7.36 6.28 -5.06
N TYR A 327 -7.20 6.53 -3.76
CA TYR A 327 -8.28 6.84 -2.81
C TYR A 327 -7.94 8.06 -1.97
N SER A 328 -8.95 8.83 -1.54
CA SER A 328 -8.76 9.80 -0.45
C SER A 328 -8.57 9.07 0.89
N LEU A 329 -8.13 9.79 1.93
CA LEU A 329 -8.01 9.25 3.30
C LEU A 329 -9.36 8.75 3.87
N ASP A 330 -10.45 9.37 3.43
CA ASP A 330 -11.83 8.94 3.72
C ASP A 330 -12.28 7.69 2.94
N ALA A 331 -11.39 7.09 2.15
CA ALA A 331 -11.60 5.89 1.35
C ALA A 331 -12.53 6.05 0.12
N LYS A 332 -12.73 7.31 -0.33
CA LYS A 332 -13.40 7.58 -1.60
C LYS A 332 -12.45 7.26 -2.76
N TYR A 333 -12.86 6.37 -3.67
CA TYR A 333 -12.12 6.10 -4.91
C TYR A 333 -12.04 7.34 -5.80
N LEU A 334 -10.83 7.65 -6.28
CA LEU A 334 -10.52 8.82 -7.10
C LEU A 334 -10.16 8.45 -8.55
N GLY A 335 -9.66 7.24 -8.78
CA GLY A 335 -9.29 6.73 -10.10
C GLY A 335 -8.09 5.78 -10.04
N GLN A 336 -7.37 5.69 -11.15
CA GLN A 336 -6.13 4.91 -11.27
C GLN A 336 -5.02 5.78 -11.86
N LEU A 337 -3.76 5.47 -11.53
CA LEU A 337 -2.60 6.15 -12.12
C LEU A 337 -2.50 5.85 -13.61
N ARG A 338 -2.10 6.86 -14.39
CA ARG A 338 -2.07 6.84 -15.86
C ARG A 338 -0.78 7.43 -16.41
N SER A 339 -0.28 6.82 -17.47
CA SER A 339 0.66 7.47 -18.38
C SER A 339 -0.14 8.04 -19.55
N HIS A 340 -0.11 9.36 -19.72
CA HIS A 340 -0.99 10.07 -20.65
C HIS A 340 -2.48 9.69 -20.43
N ASP A 341 -3.16 9.13 -21.43
CA ASP A 341 -4.54 8.65 -21.33
C ASP A 341 -4.68 7.17 -20.90
N HIS A 342 -3.59 6.40 -20.88
CA HIS A 342 -3.59 4.96 -20.59
C HIS A 342 -3.37 4.70 -19.09
N THR A 343 -4.17 3.80 -18.50
CA THR A 343 -3.92 3.29 -17.13
C THR A 343 -2.59 2.56 -17.09
N ILE A 344 -1.76 2.84 -16.08
CA ILE A 344 -0.52 2.10 -15.83
C ILE A 344 -0.86 0.67 -15.40
N VAL A 345 -0.18 -0.28 -16.03
CA VAL A 345 -0.25 -1.71 -15.74
C VAL A 345 1.19 -2.19 -15.60
N ILE A 346 1.55 -2.63 -14.40
CA ILE A 346 2.81 -3.31 -14.09
C ILE A 346 2.47 -4.79 -13.92
N ASP A 347 2.89 -5.65 -14.85
CA ASP A 347 2.61 -7.08 -14.75
C ASP A 347 3.19 -7.67 -13.45
N GLY A 348 2.41 -8.48 -12.74
CA GLY A 348 2.80 -9.05 -11.45
C GLY A 348 3.05 -8.06 -10.31
N LEU A 349 2.43 -6.87 -10.30
CA LEU A 349 2.67 -5.82 -9.30
C LEU A 349 2.49 -6.29 -7.83
N TRP A 350 3.56 -6.21 -7.05
CA TRP A 350 3.56 -6.49 -5.61
C TRP A 350 3.58 -5.20 -4.78
N ALA A 351 4.75 -4.75 -4.35
CA ALA A 351 4.87 -3.67 -3.38
C ALA A 351 4.75 -2.28 -4.00
N LEU A 352 4.28 -1.35 -3.17
CA LEU A 352 4.30 0.09 -3.42
C LEU A 352 4.92 0.77 -2.20
N SER A 353 5.93 1.61 -2.40
CA SER A 353 6.68 2.22 -1.30
C SER A 353 7.32 3.55 -1.70
N PHE A 354 7.30 4.52 -0.81
CA PHE A 354 8.17 5.69 -0.88
C PHE A 354 9.41 5.44 -0.01
N ALA A 355 10.57 5.92 -0.45
CA ALA A 355 11.75 5.92 0.40
C ALA A 355 11.49 6.78 1.67
N PRO A 356 12.08 6.44 2.83
CA PRO A 356 11.90 7.20 4.06
C PRO A 356 12.47 8.61 3.88
N SER A 357 11.88 9.61 4.53
CA SER A 357 12.32 11.02 4.42
C SER A 357 13.76 11.27 4.90
N THR A 358 14.37 10.32 5.61
CA THR A 358 15.79 10.31 5.97
C THR A 358 16.73 9.98 4.80
N ALA A 359 16.22 9.37 3.73
CA ALA A 359 16.97 9.02 2.53
C ALA A 359 17.10 10.23 1.58
N THR A 360 17.76 11.29 2.03
CA THR A 360 17.82 12.60 1.33
C THR A 360 18.51 12.61 -0.04
N ALA A 361 19.13 11.49 -0.45
CA ALA A 361 19.68 11.31 -1.79
C ALA A 361 18.62 10.82 -2.81
N ILE A 362 17.46 10.34 -2.34
CA ILE A 362 16.37 9.85 -3.18
C ILE A 362 15.34 10.96 -3.39
N ASP A 363 14.90 11.11 -4.63
CA ASP A 363 13.77 11.98 -4.99
C ASP A 363 12.47 11.49 -4.30
N PRO A 364 11.88 12.30 -3.38
CA PRO A 364 10.70 11.89 -2.61
C PRO A 364 9.42 11.80 -3.45
N ALA A 365 9.43 12.25 -4.71
CA ALA A 365 8.30 12.09 -5.63
C ALA A 365 8.24 10.69 -6.27
N ARG A 366 9.30 9.87 -6.13
CA ARG A 366 9.35 8.51 -6.69
C ARG A 366 8.56 7.53 -5.83
N LEU A 367 7.50 6.98 -6.41
CA LEU A 367 6.81 5.80 -5.88
C LEU A 367 7.53 4.55 -6.39
N TYR A 368 8.32 3.90 -5.55
CA TYR A 368 8.97 2.65 -5.90
C TYR A 368 7.97 1.49 -5.89
N PHE A 369 8.20 0.55 -6.80
CA PHE A 369 7.42 -0.67 -6.92
C PHE A 369 8.32 -1.89 -7.12
N SER A 370 7.78 -3.05 -6.80
CA SER A 370 8.33 -4.36 -7.13
C SER A 370 7.26 -5.20 -7.83
N ALA A 371 7.69 -6.15 -8.65
CA ALA A 371 6.78 -7.00 -9.40
C ALA A 371 7.40 -8.36 -9.76
N GLY A 372 6.54 -9.36 -9.95
CA GLY A 372 6.88 -10.67 -10.50
C GLY A 372 6.24 -10.89 -11.88
N PRO A 373 6.76 -10.28 -12.97
CA PRO A 373 6.25 -10.50 -14.32
C PRO A 373 6.51 -11.93 -14.83
N ASP A 374 5.94 -12.25 -16.00
CA ASP A 374 5.96 -13.59 -16.61
C ASP A 374 5.52 -14.70 -15.65
N ASN A 375 4.29 -14.60 -15.15
CA ASN A 375 3.70 -15.60 -14.23
C ASN A 375 4.59 -15.85 -13.00
N GLU A 376 5.14 -14.76 -12.45
CA GLU A 376 6.01 -14.75 -11.29
C GLU A 376 7.34 -15.53 -11.46
N ALA A 377 7.77 -15.79 -12.71
CA ALA A 377 9.08 -16.38 -12.99
C ALA A 377 10.21 -15.33 -12.90
N ASP A 378 9.94 -14.12 -13.38
CA ASP A 378 10.88 -13.00 -13.43
C ASP A 378 10.67 -12.04 -12.26
N GLY A 379 11.58 -11.08 -12.07
CA GLY A 379 11.48 -10.05 -11.04
C GLY A 379 11.89 -8.68 -11.56
N LEU A 380 11.15 -7.67 -11.12
CA LEU A 380 11.33 -6.28 -11.52
C LEU A 380 11.24 -5.36 -10.30
N PHE A 381 12.20 -4.45 -10.16
CA PHE A 381 12.20 -3.33 -9.22
C PHE A 381 12.33 -2.02 -10.00
N GLY A 382 11.53 -1.02 -9.66
CA GLY A 382 11.48 0.25 -10.39
C GLY A 382 10.76 1.34 -9.61
N TYR A 383 10.45 2.45 -10.29
CA TYR A 383 9.60 3.49 -9.73
C TYR A 383 8.66 4.12 -10.78
N LEU A 384 7.58 4.72 -10.26
CA LEU A 384 6.75 5.67 -10.97
C LEU A 384 7.08 7.09 -10.49
N ILE A 385 7.18 8.03 -11.44
CA ILE A 385 7.33 9.47 -11.16
C ILE A 385 6.38 10.26 -12.05
N LYS A 386 5.88 11.40 -11.56
CA LYS A 386 5.01 12.30 -12.33
C LYS A 386 5.81 13.32 -13.15
N ARG A 387 5.33 13.61 -14.37
CA ARG A 387 5.90 14.55 -15.35
C ARG A 387 4.92 15.64 -15.79
#